data_AF-A0AAF0R4T1-F1
#
_entry.id   AF-A0AAF0R4T1-F1
#
_cell.length_a   1.000
_cell.length_b   1.000
_cell.length_c   1.000
_cell.angle_alpha   90.00
_cell.angle_beta   90.00
_cell.angle_gamma   90.00
#
_symmetry.space_group_name_H-M   'P 1'
#
loop_
_entity.id
_entity.type
_entity.pdbx_description
1 polymer ?
#
loop_
_entity_poly.entity_id
_entity_poly.type
_entity_poly.pdbx_seq_one_letter_code
_entity_poly.pdbx_strand_id
1 'polypeptide(L)'
;MSHSTQIVKFLYSYGGRILPRPSDGTLRYIGGFTRVLSVDRSISFAELMVKFGELCGSSMRLKCKLPTEDLDVLVSITCDEDLANVIEEYDRVSAMTNTEIKIKALLSPINLPKKKSRPSSPMSCFDFPASNLKHGKLGRFNSPPAYAARRLFSPGVGYPIGRRTDREELYYPYCGHGGVRLLYNVVPIHCQ
;
A
#
# COMPACT_ATOMS: atom_id res chain seq x y z
N MET A 1 31.09 20.20 -27.63
CA MET A 1 29.73 20.70 -27.36
C MET A 1 28.89 19.49 -27.00
N SER A 2 28.66 19.25 -25.71
CA SER A 2 27.81 18.16 -25.24
C SER A 2 26.38 18.43 -25.69
N HIS A 3 25.86 17.58 -26.57
CA HIS A 3 24.46 17.64 -26.99
C HIS A 3 23.58 17.33 -25.78
N SER A 4 22.95 18.34 -25.18
CA SER A 4 21.75 18.08 -24.40
C SER A 4 20.76 17.43 -25.34
N THR A 5 20.30 16.24 -24.99
CA THR A 5 19.23 15.58 -25.73
C THR A 5 18.01 16.50 -25.64
N GLN A 6 17.46 16.89 -26.79
CA GLN A 6 16.21 17.68 -26.83
C GLN A 6 15.03 16.93 -26.22
N ILE A 7 15.21 15.64 -25.93
CA ILE A 7 14.22 14.76 -25.31
C ILE A 7 14.62 14.49 -23.86
N VAL A 8 13.66 14.66 -22.96
CA VAL A 8 13.74 14.32 -21.54
C VAL A 8 12.91 13.06 -21.27
N LYS A 9 13.46 12.15 -20.48
CA LYS A 9 12.82 10.87 -20.11
C LYS A 9 12.36 10.89 -18.65
N PHE A 10 11.06 10.76 -18.44
CA PHE A 10 10.44 10.60 -17.13
C PHE A 10 10.20 9.12 -16.84
N LEU A 11 10.84 8.59 -15.78
CA LEU A 11 10.46 7.32 -15.17
C LEU A 11 9.39 7.60 -14.12
N TYR A 12 8.12 7.42 -14.47
CA TYR A 12 7.00 7.75 -13.61
C TYR A 12 6.36 6.52 -13.00
N SER A 13 6.01 6.60 -11.71
CA SER A 13 5.33 5.53 -10.98
C SER A 13 4.00 6.00 -10.39
N TYR A 14 2.95 5.17 -10.49
CA TYR A 14 1.60 5.49 -10.00
C TYR A 14 0.83 4.25 -9.53
N GLY A 15 -0.17 4.45 -8.66
CA GLY A 15 -1.03 3.36 -8.14
C GLY A 15 -0.42 2.47 -7.06
N GLY A 16 0.86 2.66 -6.72
CA GLY A 16 1.57 2.01 -5.62
C GLY A 16 1.61 2.86 -4.35
N ARG A 17 2.45 2.45 -3.39
CA ARG A 17 2.60 3.10 -2.08
C ARG A 17 4.05 3.23 -1.71
N ILE A 18 4.38 4.30 -0.99
CA ILE A 18 5.71 4.47 -0.39
C ILE A 18 5.67 3.85 1.01
N LEU A 19 6.54 2.88 1.27
CA LEU A 19 6.64 2.18 2.56
C LEU A 19 8.10 2.08 2.99
N PRO A 20 8.39 2.19 4.30
CA PRO A 20 9.73 1.92 4.82
C PRO A 20 10.08 0.45 4.62
N ARG A 21 11.30 0.18 4.18
CA ARG A 21 11.84 -1.17 4.09
C ARG A 21 12.15 -1.68 5.49
N PRO A 22 11.74 -2.91 5.84
CA PRO A 22 11.94 -3.47 7.19
C PRO A 22 13.40 -3.60 7.64
N SER A 23 14.36 -3.71 6.71
CA SER A 23 15.77 -3.94 7.06
C SER A 23 16.55 -2.68 7.40
N ASP A 24 16.29 -1.57 6.71
CA ASP A 24 17.09 -0.34 6.75
C ASP A 24 16.27 0.92 7.06
N GLY A 25 14.93 0.82 7.11
CA GLY A 25 14.03 1.97 7.31
C GLY A 25 13.86 2.87 6.08
N THR A 26 14.58 2.60 4.98
CA THR A 26 14.56 3.45 3.78
C THR A 26 13.22 3.36 3.07
N LEU A 27 12.72 4.50 2.58
CA LEU A 27 11.45 4.52 1.85
C LEU A 27 11.58 3.87 0.47
N ARG A 28 10.61 3.02 0.12
CA ARG A 28 10.54 2.34 -1.18
C ARG A 28 9.16 2.42 -1.76
N TYR A 29 9.10 2.57 -3.07
CA TYR A 29 7.86 2.45 -3.81
C TYR A 29 7.52 0.97 -4.03
N ILE A 30 6.34 0.55 -3.57
CA ILE A 30 5.88 -0.85 -3.62
C ILE A 30 4.53 -0.91 -4.35
N GLY A 31 4.43 -1.85 -5.29
CA GLY A 31 3.24 -2.05 -6.12
C GLY A 31 3.06 -0.95 -7.18
N GLY A 32 1.87 -0.89 -7.76
CA GLY A 32 1.55 0.07 -8.82
C GLY A 32 2.19 -0.24 -10.16
N PHE A 33 2.31 0.79 -11.00
CA PHE A 33 2.89 0.74 -12.33
C PHE A 33 4.08 1.69 -12.40
N THR A 34 5.11 1.28 -13.13
CA THR A 34 6.26 2.12 -13.48
C THR A 34 6.42 2.12 -14.99
N ARG A 35 6.42 3.31 -15.60
CA ARG A 35 6.48 3.50 -17.05
C ARG A 35 7.46 4.61 -17.40
N VAL A 36 7.86 4.68 -18.67
CA VAL A 36 8.73 5.74 -19.18
C VAL A 36 7.95 6.60 -20.15
N LEU A 37 8.02 7.92 -19.98
CA LEU A 37 7.49 8.91 -20.90
C LEU A 37 8.66 9.74 -21.44
N SER A 38 8.81 9.78 -22.76
CA SER A 38 9.76 10.66 -23.44
C SER A 38 9.02 11.88 -23.97
N VAL A 39 9.49 13.08 -23.63
CA VAL A 39 8.91 14.36 -24.05
C VAL A 39 10.01 15.30 -24.51
N ASP A 40 9.64 16.30 -25.30
CA ASP A 40 10.56 17.38 -25.63
C ASP A 40 10.90 18.19 -24.38
N ARG A 41 12.12 18.73 -24.33
CA ARG A 41 12.65 19.54 -23.23
C ARG A 41 11.89 20.86 -23.07
N SER A 42 11.30 21.38 -24.14
CA SER A 42 10.51 22.61 -24.15
C SER A 42 9.05 22.43 -23.73
N ILE A 43 8.64 21.22 -23.32
CA ILE A 43 7.27 20.94 -22.90
C ILE A 43 6.86 21.81 -21.71
N SER A 44 5.66 22.39 -21.79
CA SER A 44 5.07 23.11 -20.66
C SER A 44 4.57 22.15 -19.58
N PHE A 45 4.52 22.61 -18.33
CA PHE A 45 3.94 21.87 -17.22
C PHE A 45 2.49 21.46 -17.52
N ALA A 46 1.71 22.36 -18.11
CA ALA A 46 0.32 22.07 -18.48
C ALA A 46 0.21 20.89 -19.46
N GLU A 47 1.00 20.90 -20.55
CA GLU A 47 1.01 19.81 -21.52
C GLU A 47 1.52 18.49 -20.93
N LEU A 48 2.55 18.56 -20.08
CA LEU A 48 3.08 17.40 -19.37
C LEU A 48 2.00 16.75 -18.49
N MET A 49 1.23 17.56 -17.77
CA MET A 49 0.14 17.09 -16.93
C MET A 49 -1.03 16.50 -17.73
N VAL A 50 -1.33 17.05 -18.92
CA VAL A 50 -2.32 16.45 -19.85
C VAL A 50 -1.86 15.06 -20.28
N LYS A 51 -0.61 14.91 -20.73
CA LYS A 51 -0.06 13.60 -21.12
C LYS A 51 -0.13 12.59 -19.97
N PHE A 52 0.24 12.98 -18.75
CA PHE A 52 0.12 12.09 -17.60
C PHE A 52 -1.35 11.74 -17.30
N GLY A 53 -2.26 12.68 -17.47
CA GLY A 53 -3.70 12.47 -17.32
C GLY A 53 -4.24 11.42 -18.30
N GLU A 54 -3.87 11.51 -19.57
CA GLU A 54 -4.24 10.55 -20.62
C GLU A 54 -3.65 9.16 -20.35
N LEU A 55 -2.37 9.09 -20.00
CA LEU A 55 -1.65 7.83 -19.77
C LEU A 55 -2.13 7.06 -18.53
N CYS A 56 -2.61 7.79 -17.53
CA CYS A 56 -3.09 7.23 -16.27
C CYS A 56 -4.62 7.20 -16.14
N GLY A 57 -5.35 7.75 -17.12
CA GLY A 57 -6.81 7.81 -17.14
C GLY A 57 -7.44 8.70 -16.05
N SER A 58 -6.66 9.58 -15.39
CA SER A 58 -7.16 10.47 -14.35
C SER A 58 -6.23 11.64 -14.08
N SER A 59 -6.75 12.73 -13.52
CA SER A 59 -5.93 13.89 -13.16
C SER A 59 -4.97 13.58 -12.01
N MET A 60 -3.68 13.80 -12.26
CA MET A 60 -2.58 13.45 -11.36
C MET A 60 -1.91 14.68 -10.76
N ARG A 61 -1.19 14.50 -9.65
CA ARG A 61 -0.19 15.43 -9.14
C ARG A 61 1.18 14.87 -9.43
N LEU A 62 2.09 15.72 -9.90
CA LEU A 62 3.46 15.36 -10.18
C LEU A 62 4.37 15.67 -8.98
N LYS A 63 5.10 14.66 -8.53
CA LYS A 63 6.21 14.81 -7.60
C LYS A 63 7.45 14.16 -8.18
N CYS A 64 8.61 14.76 -8.01
CA CYS A 64 9.87 14.23 -8.52
C CYS A 64 10.88 14.07 -7.41
N LYS A 65 11.68 13.01 -7.52
CA LYS A 65 12.89 12.83 -6.73
C LYS A 65 14.00 13.69 -7.37
N LEU A 66 14.89 14.28 -6.58
CA LEU A 66 16.13 14.87 -7.09
C LEU A 66 17.18 13.77 -7.35
N PRO A 67 18.14 13.96 -8.28
CA PRO A 67 19.05 12.88 -8.70
C PRO A 67 19.88 12.28 -7.54
N THR A 68 20.23 13.08 -6.54
CA THR A 68 21.06 12.69 -5.38
C THR A 68 20.26 12.27 -4.14
N GLU A 69 19.00 12.67 -4.05
CA GLU A 69 18.18 12.53 -2.84
C GLU A 69 17.58 11.12 -2.71
N ASP A 70 16.61 10.90 -1.82
CA ASP A 70 15.85 9.65 -1.67
C ASP A 70 14.33 9.83 -1.79
N LEU A 71 13.55 8.75 -1.62
CA LEU A 71 12.09 8.77 -1.81
C LEU A 71 11.31 9.50 -0.70
N ASP A 72 12.00 9.88 0.37
CA ASP A 72 11.52 10.74 1.46
C ASP A 72 11.60 12.22 1.10
N VAL A 73 12.48 12.62 0.18
CA VAL A 73 12.65 13.99 -0.28
C VAL A 73 12.10 14.14 -1.71
N LEU A 74 10.82 14.46 -1.81
CA LEU A 74 10.12 14.67 -3.08
C LEU A 74 9.74 16.13 -3.28
N VAL A 75 10.10 16.67 -4.45
CA VAL A 75 9.71 18.01 -4.89
C VAL A 75 8.37 17.92 -5.62
N SER A 76 7.40 18.74 -5.21
CA SER A 76 6.14 18.86 -5.94
C SER A 76 6.32 19.86 -7.07
N ILE A 77 5.98 19.48 -8.30
CA ILE A 77 6.09 20.36 -9.46
C ILE A 77 4.71 20.98 -9.69
N THR A 78 4.65 22.31 -9.72
CA THR A 78 3.39 23.06 -9.84
C THR A 78 3.39 24.11 -10.94
N CYS A 79 4.55 24.47 -11.48
CA CYS A 79 4.71 25.43 -12.57
C CYS A 79 5.85 25.03 -13.52
N ASP A 80 6.00 25.77 -14.61
CA ASP A 80 7.07 25.59 -15.60
C ASP A 80 8.47 25.86 -15.01
N GLU A 81 8.58 26.79 -14.06
CA GLU A 81 9.83 27.11 -13.36
C GLU A 81 10.31 25.91 -12.54
N ASP A 82 9.42 25.28 -11.78
CA ASP A 82 9.72 24.04 -11.03
C ASP A 82 10.20 22.93 -11.98
N LEU A 83 9.54 22.78 -13.13
CA LEU A 83 9.86 21.76 -14.12
C LEU A 83 11.25 21.99 -14.73
N ALA A 84 11.55 23.24 -15.12
CA ALA A 84 12.85 23.62 -15.68
C ALA A 84 13.98 23.37 -14.68
N ASN A 85 13.79 23.76 -13.42
CA ASN A 85 14.76 23.56 -12.34
C ASN A 85 15.07 22.06 -12.13
N VAL A 86 14.05 21.22 -12.14
CA VAL A 86 14.23 19.76 -12.01
C VAL A 86 14.99 19.21 -13.21
N ILE A 87 14.65 19.60 -14.43
CA ILE A 87 15.35 19.14 -15.64
C ILE A 87 16.84 19.53 -15.59
N GLU A 88 17.13 20.79 -15.28
CA GLU A 88 18.50 21.30 -15.19
C GLU A 88 19.35 20.54 -14.16
N GLU A 89 18.77 20.24 -12.99
CA GLU A 89 19.47 19.50 -11.94
C GLU A 89 19.86 18.08 -12.42
N TYR A 90 18.96 17.42 -13.16
CA TYR A 90 19.25 16.11 -13.75
C TYR A 90 20.28 16.19 -14.87
N ASP A 91 20.27 17.23 -15.69
CA ASP A 91 21.29 17.42 -16.73
C ASP A 91 22.66 17.68 -16.15
N ARG A 92 22.75 18.48 -15.07
CA ARG A 92 24.01 18.73 -14.37
C ARG A 92 24.64 17.42 -13.91
N VAL A 93 23.85 16.55 -13.28
CA VAL A 93 24.35 15.23 -12.84
C VAL A 93 24.62 14.30 -14.01
N SER A 94 23.81 14.33 -15.06
CA SER A 94 24.04 13.53 -16.28
C SER A 94 25.35 13.91 -16.97
N ALA A 95 25.66 15.21 -17.05
CA ALA A 95 26.90 15.73 -17.60
C ALA A 95 28.12 15.36 -16.73
N MET A 96 27.99 15.43 -15.40
CA MET A 96 29.05 15.03 -14.48
C MET A 96 29.36 13.53 -14.55
N THR A 97 28.33 12.69 -14.66
CA THR A 97 28.47 11.22 -14.67
C THR A 97 28.69 10.65 -16.07
N ASN A 98 28.54 11.46 -17.13
CA ASN A 98 28.50 11.04 -18.53
C ASN A 98 27.47 9.91 -18.77
N THR A 99 26.38 9.89 -18.00
CA THR A 99 25.29 8.91 -18.15
C THR A 99 23.96 9.60 -18.32
N GLU A 100 23.10 9.05 -19.17
CA GLU A 100 21.74 9.55 -19.32
C GLU A 100 20.87 9.12 -18.13
N ILE A 101 20.47 10.07 -17.30
CA ILE A 101 19.63 9.82 -16.12
C ILE A 101 18.18 10.17 -16.43
N LYS A 102 17.26 9.33 -15.97
CA LYS A 102 15.81 9.55 -16.12
C LYS A 102 15.27 10.29 -14.90
N ILE A 103 14.43 11.30 -15.13
CA ILE A 103 13.74 12.00 -14.05
C ILE A 103 12.79 11.02 -13.36
N LYS A 104 12.99 10.80 -12.07
CA LYS A 104 12.16 9.89 -11.26
C LYS A 104 10.93 10.62 -10.75
N ALA A 105 9.79 10.33 -11.36
CA ALA A 105 8.50 10.92 -11.06
C ALA A 105 7.57 9.96 -10.30
N LEU A 106 6.75 10.51 -9.42
CA LEU A 106 5.71 9.87 -8.65
C LEU A 106 4.42 10.62 -8.89
N LEU A 107 3.43 9.90 -9.42
CA LEU A 107 2.11 10.45 -9.69
C LEU A 107 1.13 9.96 -8.63
N SER A 108 0.36 10.90 -8.09
CA SER A 108 -0.74 10.63 -7.18
C SER A 108 -2.03 11.26 -7.69
N PRO A 109 -3.18 10.56 -7.67
CA PRO A 109 -4.45 11.14 -8.10
C PRO A 109 -4.80 12.41 -7.31
N ILE A 110 -5.30 13.45 -7.99
CA ILE A 110 -5.82 14.67 -7.34
C ILE A 110 -7.10 14.34 -6.55
N ASN A 111 -7.92 13.45 -7.10
CA ASN A 111 -9.21 13.05 -6.53
C ASN A 111 -9.07 11.80 -5.66
N LEU A 112 -8.31 11.87 -4.57
CA LEU A 112 -8.46 10.87 -3.51
C LEU A 112 -9.76 11.20 -2.77
N PRO A 113 -10.78 10.32 -2.78
CA PRO A 113 -11.93 10.51 -1.91
C PRO A 113 -11.37 10.55 -0.48
N LYS A 114 -11.40 11.74 0.15
CA LYS A 114 -11.11 11.88 1.57
C LYS A 114 -11.95 10.83 2.28
N LYS A 115 -11.29 9.83 2.87
CA LYS A 115 -11.96 8.91 3.79
C LYS A 115 -12.46 9.79 4.93
N LYS A 116 -13.73 10.20 4.88
CA LYS A 116 -14.42 10.79 6.02
C LYS A 116 -14.10 9.86 7.18
N SER A 117 -13.39 10.37 8.19
CA SER A 117 -13.23 9.65 9.44
C SER A 117 -14.62 9.19 9.86
N ARG A 118 -14.73 7.94 10.34
CA ARG A 118 -15.96 7.50 10.98
C ARG A 118 -16.29 8.55 12.05
N PRO A 119 -17.53 9.09 12.14
CA PRO A 119 -17.87 9.92 13.28
C PRO A 119 -17.57 9.10 14.54
N SER A 120 -16.88 9.72 15.50
CA SER A 120 -16.66 9.11 16.81
C SER A 120 -18.00 8.62 17.31
N SER A 121 -18.08 7.35 17.70
CA SER A 121 -19.28 6.77 18.31
C SER A 121 -19.85 7.74 19.34
N PRO A 122 -21.17 7.99 19.37
CA PRO A 122 -21.76 8.85 20.39
C PRO A 122 -21.51 8.20 21.75
N MET A 123 -20.97 8.98 22.69
CA MET A 123 -20.92 8.57 24.09
C MET A 123 -22.34 8.16 24.51
N SER A 124 -22.49 6.95 25.05
CA SER A 124 -23.72 6.56 25.71
C SER A 124 -23.75 7.25 27.08
N CYS A 125 -24.27 8.47 27.16
CA CYS A 125 -24.67 9.08 28.42
C CYS A 125 -26.09 8.61 28.77
N PHE A 126 -26.18 7.61 29.64
CA PHE A 126 -27.40 7.36 30.41
C PHE A 126 -27.16 7.88 31.83
N ASP A 127 -27.61 9.09 32.10
CA ASP A 127 -27.83 9.59 33.45
C ASP A 127 -29.26 9.26 33.87
N PHE A 128 -29.42 8.56 35.00
CA PHE A 128 -30.71 8.39 35.67
C PHE A 128 -30.69 9.16 36.99
N PRO A 129 -31.74 9.95 37.32
CA PRO A 129 -31.76 10.76 38.53
C PRO A 129 -32.08 9.92 39.78
N ALA A 130 -31.53 10.38 40.90
CA ALA A 130 -31.54 9.75 42.21
C ALA A 130 -32.94 9.55 42.82
N SER A 131 -33.10 8.50 43.64
CA SER A 131 -34.03 8.53 44.77
C SER A 131 -33.34 8.02 46.04
N ASN A 132 -33.44 8.84 47.08
CA ASN A 132 -32.99 8.57 48.45
C ASN A 132 -34.00 7.61 49.10
N LEU A 133 -33.58 6.43 49.57
CA LEU A 133 -34.33 5.71 50.60
C LEU A 133 -33.38 5.07 51.61
N LYS A 134 -33.74 5.24 52.89
CA LYS A 134 -32.92 5.02 54.07
C LYS A 134 -32.79 3.53 54.44
N HIS A 135 -31.75 3.27 55.24
CA HIS A 135 -31.36 2.02 55.88
C HIS A 135 -32.51 1.18 56.48
N GLY A 136 -32.46 -0.13 56.24
CA GLY A 136 -33.15 -1.18 57.00
C GLY A 136 -32.44 -2.53 56.77
N LYS A 137 -32.02 -3.20 57.85
CA LYS A 137 -31.14 -4.37 57.88
C LYS A 137 -31.95 -5.68 58.01
N LEU A 138 -31.31 -6.80 57.64
CA LEU A 138 -31.66 -8.23 57.82
C LEU A 138 -32.49 -8.85 56.68
N GLY A 139 -32.20 -10.03 56.09
CA GLY A 139 -31.36 -11.16 56.46
C GLY A 139 -31.06 -12.09 55.26
N ARG A 140 -30.41 -13.23 55.56
CA ARG A 140 -29.63 -14.15 54.72
C ARG A 140 -30.24 -14.72 53.42
N PHE A 141 -29.32 -14.90 52.47
CA PHE A 141 -29.09 -16.00 51.51
C PHE A 141 -30.24 -16.95 51.14
N ASN A 142 -30.56 -16.99 49.85
CA ASN A 142 -30.69 -18.24 49.07
C ASN A 142 -30.32 -17.99 47.60
N SER A 143 -29.59 -18.94 47.02
CA SER A 143 -28.93 -18.92 45.72
C SER A 143 -29.89 -18.71 44.53
N PRO A 144 -29.47 -18.00 43.45
CA PRO A 144 -30.26 -17.92 42.22
C PRO A 144 -30.26 -19.26 41.46
N PRO A 145 -31.41 -19.71 40.91
CA PRO A 145 -31.46 -20.85 40.01
C PRO A 145 -30.76 -20.48 38.68
N ALA A 146 -29.77 -21.27 38.31
CA ALA A 146 -29.09 -21.14 37.03
C ALA A 146 -29.96 -21.71 35.91
N TYR A 147 -30.61 -20.83 35.13
CA TYR A 147 -30.98 -21.15 33.75
C TYR A 147 -30.78 -19.90 32.88
N ALA A 148 -30.28 -20.14 31.66
CA ALA A 148 -29.83 -19.16 30.66
C ALA A 148 -28.35 -18.71 30.74
N ALA A 149 -27.43 -19.68 30.70
CA ALA A 149 -26.16 -19.52 30.00
C ALA A 149 -26.16 -20.45 28.78
N ARG A 150 -26.56 -19.93 27.61
CA ARG A 150 -26.36 -20.62 26.33
C ARG A 150 -24.85 -20.61 26.03
N ARG A 151 -24.13 -21.63 26.51
CA ARG A 151 -22.85 -22.04 25.95
C ARG A 151 -23.13 -22.86 24.69
N LEU A 152 -22.67 -22.40 23.53
CA LEU A 152 -22.58 -23.23 22.33
C LEU A 152 -21.32 -24.11 22.47
N PHE A 153 -21.50 -25.33 22.96
CA PHE A 153 -20.61 -26.45 22.73
C PHE A 153 -21.46 -27.71 22.57
N SER A 154 -21.32 -28.38 21.44
CA SER A 154 -21.76 -29.77 21.22
C SER A 154 -21.06 -30.33 19.97
N PRO A 155 -20.90 -31.66 19.88
CA PRO A 155 -19.58 -32.28 19.76
C PRO A 155 -19.41 -33.10 18.47
N GLY A 156 -18.24 -33.74 18.36
CA GLY A 156 -17.76 -34.47 17.20
C GLY A 156 -18.66 -35.60 16.71
N VAL A 157 -18.55 -35.80 15.39
CA VAL A 157 -19.10 -36.92 14.62
C VAL A 157 -17.92 -37.58 13.92
N GLY A 158 -17.77 -38.89 14.05
CA GLY A 158 -16.77 -39.65 13.32
C GLY A 158 -17.27 -41.05 13.00
N TYR A 159 -16.90 -41.59 11.82
CA TYR A 159 -16.97 -43.01 11.40
C TYR A 159 -16.36 -43.16 9.98
N PRO A 160 -16.08 -44.38 9.45
CA PRO A 160 -15.40 -45.53 10.04
C PRO A 160 -14.27 -46.10 9.12
N ILE A 161 -13.78 -47.28 9.50
CA ILE A 161 -12.63 -48.11 9.09
C ILE A 161 -12.70 -48.74 7.67
N GLY A 162 -11.56 -48.90 6.99
CA GLY A 162 -11.39 -49.79 5.82
C GLY A 162 -9.97 -49.82 5.21
N ARG A 163 -9.45 -51.00 4.86
CA ARG A 163 -8.04 -51.34 4.56
C ARG A 163 -7.56 -51.06 3.11
N ARG A 164 -6.22 -51.01 2.99
CA ARG A 164 -5.31 -50.94 1.81
C ARG A 164 -5.77 -51.69 0.53
N THR A 165 -5.59 -51.05 -0.63
CA THR A 165 -4.50 -51.35 -1.62
C THR A 165 -4.43 -50.35 -2.79
N ASP A 166 -3.25 -49.72 -2.91
CA ASP A 166 -2.47 -49.34 -4.11
C ASP A 166 -3.09 -48.54 -5.28
N ARG A 167 -3.16 -47.21 -5.13
CA ARG A 167 -2.66 -46.21 -6.11
C ARG A 167 -2.92 -44.76 -5.64
N GLU A 168 -2.03 -43.88 -6.11
CA GLU A 168 -1.83 -42.44 -5.88
C GLU A 168 -3.07 -41.53 -5.68
N GLU A 169 -2.99 -40.63 -4.68
CA GLU A 169 -3.12 -39.15 -4.77
C GLU A 169 -3.48 -38.57 -3.39
N LEU A 170 -2.62 -37.71 -2.84
CA LEU A 170 -2.77 -37.09 -1.52
C LEU A 170 -3.23 -35.63 -1.66
N TYR A 171 -4.42 -35.34 -1.12
CA TYR A 171 -5.01 -34.01 -1.05
C TYR A 171 -4.66 -33.30 0.29
N TYR A 172 -4.29 -32.02 0.21
CA TYR A 172 -3.77 -31.17 1.32
C TYR A 172 -4.76 -30.94 2.48
N PRO A 173 -4.24 -30.67 3.69
CA PRO A 173 -4.47 -29.33 4.27
C PRO A 173 -3.22 -28.71 4.91
N TYR A 174 -3.04 -27.40 4.73
CA TYR A 174 -2.11 -26.56 5.50
C TYR A 174 -2.83 -25.96 6.72
N CYS A 175 -2.18 -26.01 7.89
CA CYS A 175 -2.12 -24.89 8.85
C CYS A 175 -0.79 -24.99 9.57
N GLY A 176 0.09 -24.01 9.34
CA GLY A 176 1.50 -24.09 9.68
C GLY A 176 1.82 -23.75 11.13
N HIS A 177 3.05 -24.10 11.53
CA HIS A 177 3.92 -23.28 12.35
C HIS A 177 5.35 -23.81 12.20
N GLY A 178 6.28 -22.96 11.75
CA GLY A 178 7.71 -23.19 11.91
C GLY A 178 8.53 -23.39 10.61
N GLY A 179 9.07 -22.28 10.11
CA GLY A 179 10.52 -22.15 9.87
C GLY A 179 11.21 -22.87 8.69
N VAL A 180 11.78 -22.01 7.85
CA VAL A 180 13.10 -22.12 7.16
C VAL A 180 13.16 -22.70 5.73
N ARG A 181 13.37 -21.78 4.77
CA ARG A 181 14.10 -21.91 3.48
C ARG A 181 13.48 -22.85 2.43
N LEU A 182 13.66 -22.72 1.12
CA LEU A 182 14.39 -21.84 0.20
C LEU A 182 13.79 -22.12 -1.21
N LEU A 183 13.99 -21.19 -2.14
CA LEU A 183 14.14 -21.41 -3.60
C LEU A 183 12.99 -22.09 -4.34
N TYR A 184 12.40 -21.36 -5.29
CA TYR A 184 12.07 -21.98 -6.57
C TYR A 184 12.70 -21.17 -7.71
N ASN A 185 13.58 -21.86 -8.43
CA ASN A 185 13.96 -21.53 -9.80
C ASN A 185 12.78 -21.94 -10.71
N VAL A 186 12.40 -21.07 -11.65
CA VAL A 186 11.43 -21.38 -12.71
C VAL A 186 12.10 -21.07 -14.04
N VAL A 187 12.36 -22.11 -14.83
CA VAL A 187 12.60 -22.05 -16.29
C VAL A 187 12.36 -23.47 -16.85
N PRO A 188 11.99 -23.65 -18.13
CA PRO A 188 10.81 -23.16 -18.86
C PRO A 188 9.97 -24.34 -19.41
N ILE A 189 8.74 -24.08 -19.86
CA ILE A 189 7.95 -25.08 -20.61
C ILE A 189 8.07 -24.75 -22.11
N HIS A 190 8.59 -25.70 -22.87
CA HIS A 190 8.65 -25.69 -24.34
C HIS A 190 7.25 -25.97 -24.92
N CYS A 191 6.81 -25.16 -25.87
CA CYS A 191 5.69 -25.49 -26.76
C CYS A 191 6.19 -26.34 -27.92
N GLN A 192 5.46 -27.40 -28.24
CA GLN A 192 5.31 -27.89 -29.61
C GLN A 192 3.89 -28.45 -29.80
#